data_AF-A0A5N8HFN3-F1
#
_entry.id   AF-A0A5N8HFN3-F1
#
_cell.length_a   1.000
_cell.length_b   1.000
_cell.length_c   1.000
_cell.angle_alpha   90.00
_cell.angle_beta   90.00
_cell.angle_gamma   90.00
#
_symmetry.space_group_name_H-M   'P 1'
#
loop_
_entity.id
_entity.type
_entity.pdbx_description
1 polymer ?
#
loop_
_entity_poly.entity_id
_entity_poly.type
_entity_poly.pdbx_seq_one_letter_code
_entity_poly.pdbx_strand_id
1 'polypeptide(L)'
;NGGLVGENGAPGINSDIITVDGDRAFVLRISEHKPEAVKPLADVQEQVKALVQHNKAEQQAKVDAEKLLVDLKAGKGAEAMQAAGLKFGEPKILSRSGRDPISQAAFALPLPAKDKPSYGMATDMQGNVVLLALDEVKQGSMPEDQKKAMVQGITQNNAQIVFEALMSNLRKEAKIKIGDALEQQ
;
A
#
# COMPACT_ATOMS: atom_id res chain seq x y z
N ASN A 1 -7.46 -34.73 25.35
CA ASN A 1 -7.14 -34.45 23.93
C ASN A 1 -8.07 -35.24 23.02
N GLY A 2 -9.33 -34.78 22.90
CA GLY A 2 -10.35 -35.39 22.05
C GLY A 2 -10.14 -34.96 20.60
N GLY A 3 -9.33 -35.71 19.86
CA GLY A 3 -9.17 -35.49 18.43
C GLY A 3 -10.49 -35.78 17.71
N LEU A 4 -11.00 -34.81 16.95
CA LEU A 4 -12.16 -35.00 16.06
C LEU A 4 -11.80 -35.85 14.83
N VAL A 5 -10.52 -36.16 14.66
CA VAL A 5 -9.95 -37.04 13.63
C VAL A 5 -9.75 -38.43 14.25
N GLY A 6 -10.31 -39.47 13.64
CA GLY A 6 -10.12 -40.86 14.04
C GLY A 6 -8.77 -41.42 13.58
N GLU A 7 -8.47 -42.68 13.94
CA GLU A 7 -7.24 -43.34 13.49
C GLU A 7 -7.16 -43.39 11.96
N ASN A 8 -5.96 -43.15 11.41
CA ASN A 8 -5.66 -43.21 9.98
C ASN A 8 -6.55 -42.31 9.09
N GLY A 9 -7.06 -41.19 9.62
CA GLY A 9 -7.84 -40.20 8.84
C GLY A 9 -9.33 -40.51 8.69
N ALA A 10 -9.82 -41.56 9.35
CA ALA A 10 -11.24 -41.91 9.42
C ALA A 10 -12.04 -40.87 10.24
N PRO A 11 -13.37 -40.77 10.03
CA PRO A 11 -14.24 -39.94 10.86
C PRO A 11 -14.07 -40.23 12.35
N GLY A 12 -13.70 -39.21 13.14
CA GLY A 12 -13.64 -39.30 14.59
C GLY A 12 -14.99 -39.05 15.26
N ILE A 13 -14.95 -38.74 16.56
CA ILE A 13 -16.14 -38.34 17.31
C ILE A 13 -16.68 -36.98 16.82
N ASN A 14 -17.97 -36.73 17.06
CA ASN A 14 -18.56 -35.41 16.83
C ASN A 14 -17.88 -34.36 17.72
N SER A 15 -17.88 -33.10 17.27
CA SER A 15 -17.46 -31.98 18.09
C SER A 15 -18.38 -31.79 19.29
N ASP A 16 -17.87 -31.12 20.32
CA ASP A 16 -18.73 -30.51 21.32
C ASP A 16 -19.70 -29.52 20.66
N ILE A 17 -20.82 -29.24 21.32
CA ILE A 17 -21.83 -28.32 20.83
C ILE A 17 -21.23 -26.91 20.76
N ILE A 18 -21.26 -26.32 19.57
CA ILE A 18 -20.92 -24.92 19.35
C ILE A 18 -22.21 -24.11 19.36
N THR A 19 -22.49 -23.44 20.46
CA THR A 19 -23.63 -22.53 20.59
C THR A 19 -23.33 -21.21 19.89
N VAL A 20 -24.29 -20.75 19.08
CA VAL A 20 -24.26 -19.41 18.48
C VAL A 20 -25.48 -18.62 18.96
N ASP A 21 -25.48 -17.30 18.76
CA ASP A 21 -26.56 -16.43 19.22
C ASP A 21 -27.96 -16.92 18.80
N GLY A 22 -28.86 -16.93 19.78
CA GLY A 22 -30.23 -17.41 19.68
C GLY A 22 -30.39 -18.88 20.12
N ASP A 23 -31.30 -19.59 19.46
CA ASP A 23 -31.65 -21.00 19.76
C ASP A 23 -31.01 -21.97 18.75
N ARG A 24 -29.74 -21.72 18.37
CA ARG A 24 -29.04 -22.51 17.34
C ARG A 24 -27.75 -23.10 17.91
N ALA A 25 -27.56 -24.37 17.60
CA ALA A 25 -26.37 -25.13 17.96
C ALA A 25 -25.81 -25.83 16.72
N PHE A 26 -24.49 -25.77 16.55
CA PHE A 26 -23.78 -26.52 15.52
C PHE A 26 -22.98 -27.66 16.15
N VAL A 27 -22.99 -28.81 15.47
CA VAL A 27 -22.13 -29.95 15.77
C VAL A 27 -21.40 -30.29 14.48
N LEU A 28 -20.07 -30.34 14.54
CA LEU A 28 -19.22 -30.68 13.41
C LEU A 28 -18.78 -32.13 13.51
N ARG A 29 -18.79 -32.84 12.39
CA ARG A 29 -18.17 -34.15 12.27
C ARG A 29 -17.20 -34.13 11.10
N ILE A 30 -15.95 -34.50 11.35
CA ILE A 30 -14.96 -34.66 10.28
C ILE A 30 -15.34 -35.93 9.52
N SER A 31 -15.73 -35.78 8.25
CA SER A 31 -16.08 -36.91 7.38
C SER A 31 -14.84 -37.62 6.82
N GLU A 32 -13.78 -36.86 6.55
CA GLU A 32 -12.51 -37.37 6.05
C GLU A 32 -11.42 -36.37 6.41
N HIS A 33 -10.28 -36.84 6.90
CA HIS A 33 -9.12 -35.99 7.15
C HIS A 33 -8.00 -36.33 6.15
N LYS A 34 -7.74 -35.39 5.23
CA LYS A 34 -6.61 -35.47 4.31
C LYS A 34 -5.44 -34.68 4.89
N PRO A 35 -4.30 -35.32 5.22
CA PRO A 35 -3.15 -34.60 5.74
C PRO A 35 -2.64 -33.59 4.72
N GLU A 36 -2.10 -32.47 5.21
CA GLU A 36 -1.43 -31.48 4.36
C GLU A 36 -0.29 -32.17 3.60
N ALA A 37 -0.37 -32.16 2.27
CA ALA A 37 0.63 -32.74 1.40
C ALA A 37 1.14 -31.65 0.45
N VAL A 38 2.46 -31.53 0.36
CA VAL A 38 3.08 -30.73 -0.70
C VAL A 38 2.71 -31.40 -2.01
N LYS A 39 2.09 -30.64 -2.93
CA LYS A 39 1.78 -31.17 -4.25
C LYS A 39 3.07 -31.67 -4.90
N PRO A 40 3.10 -32.93 -5.39
CA PRO A 40 4.25 -33.44 -6.14
C PRO A 40 4.65 -32.47 -7.23
N LEU A 41 5.97 -32.31 -7.46
CA LEU A 41 6.47 -31.42 -8.51
C LEU A 41 5.83 -31.75 -9.86
N ALA A 42 5.58 -33.03 -10.16
CA ALA A 42 4.89 -33.48 -11.38
C ALA A 42 3.51 -32.83 -11.57
N ASP A 43 2.76 -32.59 -10.49
CA ASP A 43 1.41 -32.02 -10.53
C ASP A 43 1.39 -30.49 -10.66
N VAL A 44 2.53 -29.83 -10.35
CA VAL A 44 2.69 -28.37 -10.43
C VAL A 44 3.81 -27.94 -11.36
N GLN A 45 4.40 -28.86 -12.13
CA GLN A 45 5.62 -28.62 -12.90
C GLN A 45 5.43 -27.49 -13.91
N GLU A 46 4.30 -27.50 -14.63
CA GLU A 46 3.95 -26.45 -15.57
C GLU A 46 3.74 -25.09 -14.89
N GLN A 47 3.12 -25.07 -13.70
CA GLN A 47 2.92 -23.83 -12.93
C GLN A 47 4.26 -23.26 -12.45
N VAL A 48 5.14 -24.11 -11.93
CA VAL A 48 6.48 -23.72 -11.48
C VAL A 48 7.32 -23.24 -12.65
N LYS A 49 7.26 -23.94 -13.80
CA LYS A 49 7.98 -23.54 -15.01
C LYS A 49 7.51 -22.18 -15.51
N ALA A 50 6.19 -21.96 -15.58
CA ALA A 50 5.62 -20.66 -15.97
C ALA A 50 6.06 -19.55 -15.01
N LEU A 51 6.01 -19.80 -13.70
CA LEU A 51 6.43 -18.84 -12.68
C LEU A 51 7.92 -18.51 -12.79
N VAL A 52 8.79 -19.51 -12.93
CA VAL A 52 10.24 -19.30 -13.07
C VAL A 52 10.56 -18.57 -14.38
N GLN A 53 9.88 -18.88 -15.47
CA GLN A 53 10.03 -18.16 -16.74
C GLN A 53 9.64 -16.69 -16.60
N HIS A 54 8.49 -16.42 -15.97
CA HIS A 54 8.03 -15.06 -15.71
C HIS A 54 9.02 -14.29 -14.83
N ASN A 55 9.46 -14.85 -13.71
CA ASN A 55 10.44 -14.22 -12.82
C ASN A 55 11.76 -13.93 -13.53
N LYS A 56 12.25 -14.85 -14.38
CA LYS A 56 13.46 -14.61 -15.18
C LYS A 56 13.25 -13.50 -16.20
N ALA A 57 12.09 -13.44 -16.85
CA ALA A 57 11.76 -12.38 -17.79
C ALA A 57 11.71 -11.01 -17.09
N GLU A 58 11.10 -10.92 -15.90
CA GLU A 58 11.08 -9.69 -15.12
C GLU A 58 12.47 -9.23 -14.68
N GLN A 59 13.31 -10.17 -14.20
CA GLN A 59 14.70 -9.86 -13.82
C GLN A 59 15.50 -9.35 -15.02
N GLN A 60 15.35 -10.00 -16.17
CA GLN A 60 16.00 -9.56 -17.40
C GLN A 60 15.51 -8.18 -17.83
N ALA A 61 14.20 -7.93 -17.78
CA ALA A 61 13.63 -6.62 -18.09
C ALA A 61 14.17 -5.51 -17.17
N LYS A 62 14.38 -5.78 -15.87
CA LYS A 62 15.01 -4.84 -14.95
C LYS A 62 16.45 -4.53 -15.35
N VAL A 63 17.24 -5.55 -15.65
CA VAL A 63 18.64 -5.38 -16.08
C VAL A 63 18.73 -4.58 -17.38
N ASP A 64 17.83 -4.85 -18.34
CA ASP A 64 17.82 -4.13 -19.61
C ASP A 64 17.35 -2.68 -19.44
N ALA A 65 16.34 -2.45 -18.59
CA ALA A 65 15.91 -1.09 -18.23
C ALA A 65 17.00 -0.31 -17.49
N GLU A 66 17.78 -0.94 -16.60
CA GLU A 66 18.92 -0.30 -15.93
C GLU A 66 20.01 0.10 -16.93
N LYS A 67 20.34 -0.76 -17.90
CA LYS A 67 21.28 -0.41 -18.97
C LYS A 67 20.77 0.78 -19.79
N LEU A 68 19.52 0.73 -20.22
CA LEU A 68 18.88 1.83 -20.95
C LEU A 68 18.86 3.12 -20.13
N LEU A 69 18.64 3.04 -18.82
CA LEU A 69 18.65 4.18 -17.92
C LEU A 69 20.04 4.83 -17.83
N VAL A 70 21.10 4.01 -17.81
CA VAL A 70 22.49 4.50 -17.86
C VAL A 70 22.76 5.20 -19.19
N ASP A 71 22.35 4.61 -20.32
CA ASP A 71 22.52 5.22 -21.65
C ASP A 71 21.71 6.51 -21.80
N LEU A 72 20.49 6.58 -21.26
CA LEU A 72 19.66 7.78 -21.19
C LEU A 72 20.37 8.89 -20.41
N LYS A 73 20.93 8.58 -19.23
CA LYS A 73 21.70 9.55 -18.44
C LYS A 73 23.00 9.97 -19.13
N ALA A 74 23.59 9.12 -19.95
CA ALA A 74 24.79 9.41 -20.74
C ALA A 74 24.50 10.20 -22.05
N GLY A 75 23.22 10.48 -22.36
CA GLY A 75 22.81 11.18 -23.58
C GLY A 75 22.77 10.31 -24.84
N LYS A 76 22.95 8.98 -24.72
CA LYS A 76 22.85 7.98 -25.80
C LYS A 76 21.51 7.24 -25.81
N GLY A 77 20.58 7.63 -24.94
CA GLY A 77 19.35 6.89 -24.73
C GLY A 77 18.40 6.87 -25.92
N ALA A 78 18.46 7.84 -26.84
CA ALA A 78 17.59 7.83 -28.02
C ALA A 78 17.90 6.64 -28.94
N GLU A 79 19.19 6.38 -29.19
CA GLU A 79 19.66 5.24 -29.99
C GLU A 79 19.38 3.92 -29.27
N ALA A 80 19.63 3.86 -27.95
CA ALA A 80 19.41 2.67 -27.14
C ALA A 80 17.92 2.30 -27.04
N MET A 81 17.04 3.29 -26.86
CA MET A 81 15.58 3.09 -26.87
C MET A 81 15.09 2.62 -28.24
N GLN A 82 15.61 3.20 -29.33
CA GLN A 82 15.26 2.78 -30.69
C GLN A 82 15.73 1.34 -30.98
N ALA A 83 16.94 0.97 -30.56
CA ALA A 83 17.45 -0.40 -30.67
C ALA A 83 16.62 -1.41 -29.86
N ALA A 84 16.08 -0.98 -28.71
CA ALA A 84 15.15 -1.77 -27.90
C ALA A 84 13.70 -1.76 -28.44
N GLY A 85 13.40 -1.02 -29.51
CA GLY A 85 12.04 -0.86 -30.03
C GLY A 85 11.10 -0.09 -29.10
N LEU A 86 11.66 0.68 -28.16
CA LEU A 86 10.93 1.44 -27.16
C LEU A 86 10.80 2.91 -27.57
N LYS A 87 9.67 3.51 -27.20
CA LYS A 87 9.42 4.95 -27.35
C LYS A 87 8.69 5.47 -26.12
N PHE A 88 8.98 6.71 -25.74
CA PHE A 88 8.17 7.39 -24.73
C PHE A 88 6.76 7.63 -25.27
N GLY A 89 5.78 7.47 -24.40
CA GLY A 89 4.39 7.81 -24.71
C GLY A 89 4.15 9.32 -24.63
N GLU A 90 2.87 9.70 -24.75
CA GLU A 90 2.45 11.09 -24.57
C GLU A 90 2.80 11.62 -23.17
N PRO A 91 3.26 12.88 -23.05
CA PRO A 91 3.53 13.50 -21.76
C PRO A 91 2.29 13.49 -20.86
N LYS A 92 2.45 13.08 -19.61
CA LYS A 92 1.36 13.03 -18.63
C LYS A 92 1.70 13.89 -17.41
N ILE A 93 0.74 14.72 -17.00
CA ILE A 93 0.85 15.51 -15.77
C ILE A 93 0.47 14.62 -14.60
N LEU A 94 1.41 14.43 -13.67
CA LEU A 94 1.22 13.65 -12.44
C LEU A 94 1.10 14.58 -11.23
N SER A 95 0.30 14.17 -10.26
CA SER A 95 0.18 14.85 -8.97
C SER A 95 1.03 14.14 -7.92
N ARG A 96 1.63 14.90 -7.01
CA ARG A 96 2.35 14.34 -5.85
C ARG A 96 1.43 13.53 -4.92
N SER A 97 0.13 13.82 -4.94
CA SER A 97 -0.90 13.05 -4.22
C SER A 97 -1.38 11.79 -4.97
N GLY A 98 -0.81 11.50 -6.14
CA GLY A 98 -1.08 10.28 -6.89
C GLY A 98 -0.71 9.05 -6.04
N ARG A 99 -1.63 8.08 -5.97
CA ARG A 99 -1.39 6.83 -5.24
C ARG A 99 -0.68 5.78 -6.08
N ASP A 100 -0.51 6.02 -7.37
CA ASP A 100 0.16 5.08 -8.27
C ASP A 100 1.68 5.06 -8.02
N PRO A 101 2.32 3.89 -8.15
CA PRO A 101 3.77 3.75 -7.98
C PRO A 101 4.58 4.64 -8.92
N ILE A 102 4.04 4.91 -10.11
CA ILE A 102 4.69 5.73 -11.15
C ILE A 102 4.83 7.18 -10.68
N SER A 103 3.77 7.76 -10.13
CA SER A 103 3.80 9.11 -9.55
C SER A 103 4.81 9.20 -8.42
N GLN A 104 4.86 8.22 -7.52
CA GLN A 104 5.82 8.21 -6.41
C GLN A 104 7.27 8.17 -6.92
N ALA A 105 7.55 7.29 -7.88
CA ALA A 105 8.87 7.18 -8.49
C ALA A 105 9.26 8.45 -9.25
N ALA A 106 8.34 9.04 -10.02
CA ALA A 106 8.59 10.30 -10.75
C ALA A 106 8.94 11.46 -9.80
N PHE A 107 8.23 11.59 -8.67
CA PHE A 107 8.50 12.63 -7.66
C PHE A 107 9.71 12.34 -6.77
N ALA A 108 10.30 11.14 -6.83
CA ALA A 108 11.55 10.79 -6.15
C ALA A 108 12.80 11.11 -7.00
N LEU A 109 12.62 11.43 -8.29
CA LEU A 109 13.72 11.79 -9.18
C LEU A 109 14.27 13.19 -8.85
N PRO A 110 15.55 13.44 -9.17
CA PRO A 110 16.11 14.78 -9.08
C PRO A 110 15.33 15.73 -10.01
N LEU A 111 15.23 16.99 -9.59
CA LEU A 111 14.61 18.04 -10.41
C LEU A 111 15.31 18.11 -11.78
N PRO A 112 14.57 18.11 -12.90
CA PRO A 112 15.16 18.24 -14.21
C PRO A 112 15.84 19.61 -14.35
N ALA A 113 17.01 19.62 -15.00
CA ALA A 113 17.64 20.87 -15.39
C ALA A 113 16.98 21.41 -16.67
N LYS A 114 17.18 22.70 -16.96
CA LYS A 114 16.64 23.32 -18.17
C LYS A 114 17.08 22.52 -19.40
N ASP A 115 16.10 22.07 -20.19
CA ASP A 115 16.28 21.27 -21.41
C ASP A 115 16.98 19.90 -21.19
N LYS A 116 16.98 19.38 -19.96
CA LYS A 116 17.50 18.06 -19.61
C LYS A 116 16.53 17.30 -18.70
N PRO A 117 15.75 16.35 -19.25
CA PRO A 117 14.87 15.54 -18.43
C PRO A 117 15.65 14.66 -17.47
N SER A 118 15.07 14.45 -16.29
CA SER A 118 15.57 13.48 -15.33
C SER A 118 15.02 12.11 -15.65
N TYR A 119 15.89 11.12 -15.83
CA TYR A 119 15.48 9.75 -16.12
C TYR A 119 15.40 8.89 -14.87
N GLY A 120 14.37 8.06 -14.82
CA GLY A 120 14.11 7.11 -13.75
C GLY A 120 13.58 5.79 -14.24
N MET A 121 13.43 4.85 -13.31
CA MET A 121 12.78 3.56 -13.54
C MET A 121 11.75 3.35 -12.42
N ALA A 122 10.63 2.74 -12.78
CA ALA A 122 9.59 2.36 -11.84
C ALA A 122 8.98 1.01 -12.23
N THR A 123 8.20 0.43 -11.32
CA THR A 123 7.36 -0.71 -11.61
C THR A 123 5.91 -0.27 -11.53
N ASP A 124 5.11 -0.58 -12.55
CA ASP A 124 3.68 -0.24 -12.54
C ASP A 124 2.89 -1.18 -11.60
N MET A 125 1.57 -0.97 -11.51
CA MET A 125 0.70 -1.80 -10.67
C MET A 125 0.57 -3.26 -11.16
N GLN A 126 1.00 -3.55 -12.38
CA GLN A 126 0.91 -4.86 -13.02
C GLN A 126 2.24 -5.63 -12.95
N GLY A 127 3.29 -5.04 -12.38
CA GLY A 127 4.62 -5.65 -12.29
C GLY A 127 5.54 -5.31 -13.47
N ASN A 128 5.08 -4.51 -14.44
CA ASN A 128 5.91 -4.15 -15.58
C ASN A 128 6.96 -3.11 -15.18
N VAL A 129 8.18 -3.27 -15.69
CA VAL A 129 9.25 -2.29 -15.55
C VAL A 129 9.04 -1.17 -16.57
N VAL A 130 8.97 0.07 -16.11
CA VAL A 130 8.78 1.25 -16.95
C VAL A 130 9.91 2.25 -16.78
N LEU A 131 10.34 2.84 -17.89
CA LEU A 131 11.28 3.95 -17.91
C LEU A 131 10.52 5.27 -17.86
N LEU A 132 10.98 6.17 -17.00
CA LEU A 132 10.38 7.48 -16.79
C LEU A 132 11.32 8.57 -17.28
N ALA A 133 10.77 9.52 -18.04
CA ALA A 133 11.41 10.80 -18.33
C ALA A 133 10.62 11.89 -17.61
N LEU A 134 11.26 12.59 -16.69
CA LEU A 134 10.70 13.73 -15.99
C LEU A 134 11.18 15.01 -16.69
N ASP A 135 10.30 15.61 -17.49
CA ASP A 135 10.62 16.80 -18.28
C ASP A 135 10.54 18.09 -17.46
N GLU A 136 9.48 18.24 -16.67
CA GLU A 136 9.20 19.48 -15.94
C GLU A 136 8.57 19.19 -14.57
N VAL A 137 8.99 19.93 -13.55
CA VAL A 137 8.33 19.94 -12.23
C VAL A 137 7.76 21.33 -11.99
N LYS A 138 6.42 21.41 -11.93
CA LYS A 138 5.70 22.64 -11.61
C LYS A 138 5.56 22.75 -10.10
N GLN A 139 6.08 23.84 -9.52
CA GLN A 139 5.81 24.14 -8.11
C GLN A 139 4.32 24.37 -7.92
N GLY A 140 3.75 23.67 -6.93
CA GLY A 140 2.41 23.99 -6.46
C GLY A 140 2.41 25.40 -5.87
N SER A 141 1.51 26.25 -6.37
CA SER A 141 1.20 27.50 -5.70
C SER A 141 0.10 27.23 -4.67
N MET A 142 0.19 27.86 -3.50
CA MET A 142 -0.91 27.89 -2.55
C MET A 142 -1.63 29.23 -2.74
N PRO A 143 -2.83 29.25 -3.34
CA PRO A 143 -3.63 30.46 -3.47
C PRO A 143 -3.85 31.13 -2.12
N GLU A 144 -3.99 32.46 -2.09
CA GLU A 144 -4.18 33.20 -0.85
C GLU A 144 -5.41 32.72 -0.05
N ASP A 145 -6.48 32.32 -0.74
CA ASP A 145 -7.68 31.80 -0.09
C ASP A 145 -7.42 30.48 0.64
N GLN A 146 -6.58 29.61 0.07
CA GLN A 146 -6.18 28.36 0.70
C GLN A 146 -5.28 28.61 1.92
N LYS A 147 -4.39 29.62 1.86
CA LYS A 147 -3.62 30.09 3.01
C LYS A 147 -4.53 30.62 4.12
N LYS A 148 -5.51 31.46 3.79
CA LYS A 148 -6.48 32.01 4.75
C LYS A 148 -7.28 30.90 5.44
N ALA A 149 -7.78 29.93 4.68
CA ALA A 149 -8.51 28.79 5.22
C ALA A 149 -7.63 27.95 6.16
N MET A 150 -6.37 27.71 5.81
CA MET A 150 -5.42 26.99 6.67
C MET A 150 -5.15 27.74 7.98
N VAL A 151 -4.90 29.05 7.90
CA VAL A 151 -4.68 29.90 9.09
C VAL A 151 -5.92 29.91 9.98
N GLN A 152 -7.12 30.01 9.41
CA GLN A 152 -8.37 29.95 10.17
C GLN A 152 -8.55 28.61 10.87
N GLY A 153 -8.28 27.49 10.18
CA GLY A 153 -8.36 26.15 10.76
C GLY A 153 -7.39 25.95 11.94
N ILE A 154 -6.14 26.39 11.79
CA ILE A 154 -5.15 26.37 12.88
C ILE A 154 -5.60 27.25 14.05
N THR A 155 -6.14 28.43 13.76
CA THR A 155 -6.62 29.38 14.79
C THR A 155 -7.79 28.79 15.59
N GLN A 156 -8.76 28.18 14.92
CA GLN A 156 -9.90 27.51 15.57
C GLN A 156 -9.44 26.33 16.44
N ASN A 157 -8.53 25.50 15.94
CA ASN A 157 -8.00 24.37 16.71
C ASN A 157 -7.27 24.85 17.98
N ASN A 158 -6.42 25.87 17.86
CA ASN A 158 -5.74 26.45 19.01
C ASN A 158 -6.72 27.11 19.99
N ALA A 159 -7.75 27.80 19.51
CA ALA A 159 -8.78 28.37 20.36
C ALA A 159 -9.52 27.29 21.16
N GLN A 160 -9.81 26.14 20.55
CA GLN A 160 -10.42 25.00 21.22
C GLN A 160 -9.52 24.42 22.31
N ILE A 161 -8.24 24.23 22.02
CA ILE A 161 -7.25 23.75 23.00
C ILE A 161 -7.13 24.73 24.19
N VAL A 162 -7.04 26.04 23.91
CA VAL A 162 -6.95 27.07 24.95
C VAL A 162 -8.23 27.13 25.78
N PHE A 163 -9.39 27.01 25.14
CA PHE A 163 -10.68 26.99 25.84
C PHE A 163 -10.82 25.76 26.74
N GLU A 164 -10.45 24.57 26.26
CA GLU A 164 -10.43 23.34 27.06
C GLU A 164 -9.46 23.45 28.24
N ALA A 165 -8.27 24.01 28.02
CA ALA A 165 -7.29 24.25 29.08
C ALA A 165 -7.80 25.25 30.13
N LEU A 166 -8.44 26.34 29.68
CA LEU A 166 -9.08 27.33 30.56
C LEU A 166 -10.21 26.70 31.38
N MET A 167 -11.11 25.95 30.74
CA MET A 167 -12.19 25.24 31.43
C MET A 167 -11.64 24.22 32.44
N SER A 168 -10.58 23.49 32.09
CA SER A 168 -9.91 22.56 33.00
C SER A 168 -9.31 23.27 34.20
N ASN A 169 -8.63 24.40 33.99
CA ASN A 169 -8.05 25.21 35.07
C ASN A 169 -9.13 25.81 35.98
N LEU A 170 -10.15 26.45 35.41
CA LEU A 170 -11.27 27.02 36.18
C LEU A 170 -12.02 25.95 36.98
N ARG A 171 -12.21 24.75 36.42
CA ARG A 171 -12.82 23.62 37.15
C ARG A 171 -11.97 23.15 38.32
N LYS A 172 -10.63 23.17 38.20
CA LYS A 172 -9.71 22.82 39.28
C LYS A 172 -9.71 23.87 40.40
N GLU A 173 -9.80 25.15 40.06
CA GLU A 173 -9.76 26.25 41.04
C GLU A 173 -11.12 26.53 41.69
N ALA A 174 -12.22 26.16 41.02
CA ALA A 174 -13.56 26.31 41.56
C ALA A 174 -13.85 25.31 42.70
N LYS A 175 -14.45 25.81 43.78
CA LYS A 175 -15.05 24.95 44.83
C LYS A 175 -16.37 24.38 44.33
N ILE A 176 -16.31 23.23 43.65
CA ILE A 176 -17.49 22.54 43.12
C ILE A 176 -18.01 21.56 44.18
N LYS A 177 -19.25 21.75 44.66
CA LYS A 177 -19.97 20.75 45.45
C LYS A 177 -20.83 19.93 44.49
N ILE A 178 -20.52 18.65 44.32
CA ILE A 178 -21.33 17.70 43.57
C ILE A 178 -22.30 17.07 44.58
N GLY A 179 -23.60 17.09 44.29
CA GLY A 179 -24.60 16.41 45.13
C GLY A 179 -24.60 14.89 44.91
N ASP A 180 -25.01 14.13 45.92
CA ASP A 180 -24.89 12.66 46.02
C ASP A 180 -25.49 11.83 44.86
N ALA A 181 -26.25 12.45 43.94
CA ALA A 181 -26.83 11.79 42.78
C ALA A 181 -25.82 11.43 41.66
N LEU A 182 -24.55 11.86 41.76
CA LEU A 182 -23.51 11.60 40.75
C LEU A 182 -22.35 10.72 41.23
N GLU A 183 -22.31 10.26 42.48
CA GLU A 183 -21.29 9.30 42.96
C GLU A 183 -21.59 7.85 42.59
N GLN A 184 -22.75 7.58 41.98
CA GLN A 184 -23.10 6.26 41.42
C GLN A 184 -23.11 6.30 39.89
N GLN A 185 -21.94 6.47 39.27
CA GLN A 185 -21.62 5.91 37.94
C GLN A 185 -20.13 5.95 37.64
#